data_AF-A0A928E4E7-F1
#
_entry.id   AF-A0A928E4E7-F1
#
_cell.length_a   1.000
_cell.length_b   1.000
_cell.length_c   1.000
_cell.angle_alpha   90.00
_cell.angle_beta   90.00
_cell.angle_gamma   90.00
#
_symmetry.space_group_name_H-M   'P 1'
#
loop_
_entity.id
_entity.type
_entity.pdbx_description
1 polymer ?
#
loop_
_entity_poly.entity_id
_entity_poly.type
_entity_poly.pdbx_seq_one_letter_code
_entity_poly.pdbx_strand_id
1 'polypeptide(L)'
;MKPSYLLIAGLLATVTYGANASHFYANGISMNNIATIQDSILHTAMHTFDRVPAANLGDKKTMMPPTPEKSINELYGHFPMYGTMSIYGEYEEYEFAGRSGGDGKTPLLKNLQFTWQHYSDDVKLDNFGRADSRYDLAMTGITGGRTEFFDVITGWAAYAGFIDGKQSTSALQIDQHGGYAGIFSRFNLKHFNLSATINGGVLTNDADFALGSDNYTNMWAGAAANASINIILDDTFSLQPGVQVGYTWIESDSYASATGDDVSNSDLGVFEVAPALHAIKHIGSGWFGTAHVRYVAMMTDGGDLSVNATDFATLESDNFTEYGLSLEKTVGRLNLSGTLVRRDGGRDGWGGGLNVKYIF
;
A
#
# COMPACT_ATOMS: atom_id res chain seq x y z
N MET A 1 -68.56 13.49 -9.48
CA MET A 1 -67.26 14.09 -9.16
C MET A 1 -66.87 13.74 -7.72
N LYS A 2 -65.94 12.81 -7.55
CA LYS A 2 -65.13 12.58 -6.34
C LYS A 2 -63.76 12.11 -6.86
N PRO A 3 -62.65 12.83 -6.63
CA PRO A 3 -61.34 12.33 -7.02
C PRO A 3 -60.83 11.34 -5.98
N SER A 4 -60.28 10.24 -6.48
CA SER A 4 -59.79 9.09 -5.74
C SER A 4 -58.41 9.39 -5.13
N TYR A 5 -58.30 9.23 -3.82
CA TYR A 5 -57.05 9.22 -3.05
C TYR A 5 -56.25 7.93 -3.31
N LEU A 6 -55.68 7.79 -4.50
CA LEU A 6 -54.86 6.61 -4.85
C LEU A 6 -53.56 7.04 -5.54
N LEU A 7 -52.82 7.96 -4.93
CA LEU A 7 -51.52 8.39 -5.44
C LEU A 7 -50.63 8.99 -4.34
N ILE A 8 -50.64 8.39 -3.15
CA ILE A 8 -49.69 8.75 -2.06
C ILE A 8 -49.07 7.51 -1.39
N ALA A 9 -49.66 6.31 -1.52
CA ALA A 9 -49.11 5.09 -0.89
C ALA A 9 -47.91 4.48 -1.63
N GLY A 10 -47.68 4.80 -2.91
CA GLY A 10 -46.60 4.22 -3.72
C GLY A 10 -45.23 4.91 -3.59
N LEU A 11 -45.17 6.11 -3.00
CA LEU A 11 -43.92 6.87 -2.87
C LEU A 11 -43.27 6.76 -1.47
N LEU A 12 -44.00 6.22 -0.48
CA LEU A 12 -43.51 6.07 0.90
C LEU A 12 -42.86 4.70 1.17
N ALA A 13 -43.12 3.69 0.33
CA ALA A 13 -42.59 2.34 0.50
C ALA A 13 -41.17 2.15 -0.06
N THR A 14 -40.73 3.00 -1.01
CA THR A 14 -39.38 2.94 -1.59
C THR A 14 -38.33 3.66 -0.74
N VAL A 15 -38.72 4.59 0.12
CA VAL A 15 -37.78 5.34 0.97
C VAL A 15 -37.46 4.59 2.27
N THR A 16 -38.37 3.75 2.77
CA THR A 16 -38.17 2.99 4.02
C THR A 16 -37.37 1.70 3.83
N TYR A 17 -37.44 1.05 2.66
CA TYR A 17 -36.64 -0.16 2.40
C TYR A 17 -35.14 0.13 2.17
N GLY A 18 -34.80 1.32 1.64
CA GLY A 18 -33.41 1.70 1.39
C GLY A 18 -32.58 1.94 2.66
N ALA A 19 -33.18 2.50 3.71
CA ALA A 19 -32.52 2.72 5.00
C ALA A 19 -32.54 1.46 5.90
N ASN A 20 -33.54 0.60 5.74
CA ASN A 20 -33.64 -0.64 6.51
C ASN A 20 -32.77 -1.76 5.94
N ALA A 21 -32.44 -1.79 4.64
CA ALA A 21 -31.54 -2.82 4.11
C ALA A 21 -30.05 -2.48 4.32
N SER A 22 -29.70 -1.18 4.43
CA SER A 22 -28.30 -0.73 4.44
C SER A 22 -27.49 -1.21 5.64
N HIS A 23 -28.09 -1.40 6.81
CA HIS A 23 -27.37 -1.88 7.99
C HIS A 23 -26.92 -3.35 7.87
N PHE A 24 -27.69 -4.20 7.18
CA PHE A 24 -27.27 -5.58 6.88
C PHE A 24 -26.01 -5.64 6.01
N TYR A 25 -25.80 -4.62 5.17
CA TYR A 25 -24.60 -4.51 4.33
C TYR A 25 -23.38 -3.96 5.07
N ALA A 26 -23.50 -3.56 6.35
CA ALA A 26 -22.39 -2.95 7.09
C ALA A 26 -21.13 -3.82 7.04
N ASN A 27 -21.29 -5.12 7.23
CA ASN A 27 -20.19 -6.07 7.15
C ASN A 27 -19.55 -6.11 5.75
N GLY A 28 -20.35 -6.32 4.70
CA GLY A 28 -19.84 -6.34 3.32
C GLY A 28 -19.16 -5.04 2.88
N ILE A 29 -19.64 -3.88 3.37
CA ILE A 29 -19.01 -2.57 3.14
C ILE A 29 -17.65 -2.51 3.83
N SER A 30 -17.57 -2.96 5.09
CA SER A 30 -16.32 -3.05 5.86
C SER A 30 -15.31 -3.98 5.18
N MET A 31 -15.72 -5.16 4.71
CA MET A 31 -14.85 -6.11 4.01
C MET A 31 -14.26 -5.50 2.73
N ASN A 32 -15.08 -4.79 1.94
CA ASN A 32 -14.59 -4.07 0.76
C ASN A 32 -13.60 -2.94 1.13
N ASN A 33 -13.82 -2.26 2.26
CA ASN A 33 -12.86 -1.26 2.73
C ASN A 33 -11.54 -1.89 3.15
N ILE A 34 -11.60 -3.02 3.86
CA ILE A 34 -10.44 -3.78 4.30
C ILE A 34 -9.61 -4.21 3.09
N ALA A 35 -10.22 -4.63 1.99
CA ALA A 35 -9.50 -4.96 0.76
C ALA A 35 -8.66 -3.77 0.24
N THR A 36 -9.20 -2.55 0.30
CA THR A 36 -8.47 -1.35 -0.13
C THR A 36 -7.42 -0.88 0.89
N ILE A 37 -7.77 -0.93 2.17
CA ILE A 37 -6.82 -0.66 3.26
C ILE A 37 -5.62 -1.60 3.12
N GLN A 38 -5.88 -2.86 2.79
CA GLN A 38 -4.86 -3.86 2.57
C GLN A 38 -4.01 -3.59 1.33
N ASP A 39 -4.59 -3.24 0.16
CA ASP A 39 -3.82 -2.74 -0.99
C ASP A 39 -2.89 -1.59 -0.56
N SER A 40 -3.42 -0.64 0.21
CA SER A 40 -2.67 0.52 0.68
C SER A 40 -1.52 0.11 1.62
N ILE A 41 -1.73 -0.84 2.53
CA ILE A 41 -0.68 -1.38 3.42
C ILE A 41 0.39 -2.10 2.59
N LEU A 42 0.00 -2.98 1.68
CA LEU A 42 0.92 -3.76 0.83
C LEU A 42 1.76 -2.84 -0.06
N HIS A 43 1.10 -1.90 -0.76
CA HIS A 43 1.75 -0.91 -1.61
C HIS A 43 2.70 -0.02 -0.79
N THR A 44 2.29 0.38 0.42
CA THR A 44 3.12 1.21 1.30
C THR A 44 4.32 0.46 1.84
N ALA A 45 4.16 -0.81 2.23
CA ALA A 45 5.29 -1.64 2.64
C ALA A 45 6.29 -1.77 1.49
N MET A 46 5.82 -2.09 0.28
CA MET A 46 6.67 -2.12 -0.91
C MET A 46 7.34 -0.78 -1.16
N HIS A 47 6.59 0.31 -1.23
CA HIS A 47 7.15 1.63 -1.46
C HIS A 47 8.20 2.00 -0.38
N THR A 48 7.94 1.72 0.89
CA THR A 48 8.82 2.18 1.99
C THR A 48 10.09 1.34 2.12
N PHE A 49 9.99 0.03 1.94
CA PHE A 49 11.10 -0.91 2.10
C PHE A 49 11.86 -1.21 0.80
N ASP A 50 11.20 -1.05 -0.35
CA ASP A 50 11.80 -1.21 -1.68
C ASP A 50 12.44 0.11 -2.16
N ARG A 51 11.97 1.28 -1.71
CA ARG A 51 12.57 2.56 -2.14
C ARG A 51 13.76 2.95 -1.28
N VAL A 52 14.89 2.89 -1.97
CA VAL A 52 16.01 3.79 -1.81
C VAL A 52 16.17 4.43 -3.19
N PRO A 53 15.58 5.60 -3.50
CA PRO A 53 15.74 6.26 -4.79
C PRO A 53 17.21 6.48 -5.18
N ALA A 54 18.10 6.61 -4.19
CA ALA A 54 19.55 6.66 -4.38
C ALA A 54 20.16 5.34 -4.92
N ALA A 55 19.50 4.19 -4.75
CA ALA A 55 19.96 2.88 -5.20
C ALA A 55 19.76 2.69 -6.71
N ASN A 56 18.70 3.28 -7.23
CA ASN A 56 18.27 3.07 -8.61
C ASN A 56 19.07 3.93 -9.60
N LEU A 57 19.81 4.93 -9.14
CA LEU A 57 20.55 5.82 -10.03
C LEU A 57 22.05 5.50 -10.17
N GLY A 58 22.58 4.48 -9.49
CA GLY A 58 23.92 3.91 -9.74
C GLY A 58 25.07 4.93 -9.74
N ASP A 59 25.88 4.94 -8.69
CA ASP A 59 27.01 5.86 -8.48
C ASP A 59 27.89 6.18 -9.71
N LYS A 60 28.15 7.49 -9.91
CA LYS A 60 29.45 8.00 -10.37
C LYS A 60 29.80 9.34 -9.70
N LYS A 61 30.66 9.27 -8.68
CA LYS A 61 31.91 10.05 -8.49
C LYS A 61 32.01 11.56 -8.77
N THR A 62 30.95 12.32 -9.03
CA THR A 62 31.09 13.77 -9.25
C THR A 62 29.92 14.56 -8.68
N MET A 63 29.99 14.90 -7.39
CA MET A 63 29.38 16.12 -6.89
C MET A 63 30.49 17.15 -6.57
N MET A 64 30.87 17.89 -7.64
CA MET A 64 31.61 19.19 -7.74
C MET A 64 33.15 19.23 -7.58
N PRO A 65 33.88 20.24 -8.15
CA PRO A 65 33.66 21.13 -9.32
C PRO A 65 34.76 20.94 -10.42
N PRO A 66 34.74 21.63 -11.59
CA PRO A 66 35.64 21.33 -12.69
C PRO A 66 37.00 22.04 -12.56
N THR A 67 38.10 21.29 -12.71
CA THR A 67 39.38 21.81 -13.21
C THR A 67 40.18 20.69 -13.90
N PRO A 68 40.97 21.01 -14.95
CA PRO A 68 41.24 20.08 -16.04
C PRO A 68 42.58 19.33 -15.94
N GLU A 69 42.74 18.36 -16.84
CA GLU A 69 43.98 17.67 -17.28
C GLU A 69 44.39 16.39 -16.53
N LYS A 70 44.19 15.21 -17.13
CA LYS A 70 45.15 14.56 -18.05
C LYS A 70 44.58 13.25 -18.63
N SER A 71 45.15 12.84 -19.76
CA SER A 71 44.63 11.92 -20.78
C SER A 71 44.46 10.45 -20.40
N ILE A 72 43.44 9.86 -21.03
CA ILE A 72 42.81 8.53 -20.84
C ILE A 72 43.68 7.29 -21.13
N ASN A 73 44.93 7.41 -21.58
CA ASN A 73 45.66 6.27 -22.18
C ASN A 73 46.97 5.83 -21.50
N GLU A 74 47.37 6.38 -20.35
CA GLU A 74 48.75 6.17 -19.85
C GLU A 74 48.94 5.40 -18.53
N LEU A 75 47.90 4.94 -17.82
CA LEU A 75 48.11 4.42 -16.45
C LEU A 75 47.53 3.02 -16.16
N TYR A 76 47.90 2.02 -16.97
CA TYR A 76 47.85 0.58 -16.66
C TYR A 76 46.65 -0.23 -17.18
N GLY A 77 46.99 -1.35 -17.82
CA GLY A 77 46.10 -2.23 -18.58
C GLY A 77 45.41 -3.33 -17.76
N HIS A 78 44.70 -4.16 -18.53
CA HIS A 78 43.90 -5.33 -18.17
C HIS A 78 42.56 -5.07 -17.44
N PHE A 79 41.47 -5.41 -18.16
CA PHE A 79 40.17 -5.79 -17.58
C PHE A 79 40.33 -7.02 -16.68
N PRO A 80 39.66 -7.07 -15.50
CA PRO A 80 38.38 -7.78 -15.43
C PRO A 80 37.31 -7.16 -14.49
N MET A 81 36.05 -7.53 -14.77
CA MET A 81 34.81 -7.53 -13.97
C MET A 81 34.76 -6.70 -12.66
N TYR A 82 33.86 -5.71 -12.60
CA TYR A 82 33.56 -4.95 -11.38
C TYR A 82 32.10 -5.10 -10.94
N GLY A 83 31.94 -5.53 -9.68
CA GLY A 83 30.68 -5.71 -8.98
C GLY A 83 29.94 -4.40 -8.69
N THR A 84 28.65 -4.56 -8.37
CA THR A 84 27.76 -3.49 -7.94
C THR A 84 28.16 -3.00 -6.55
N MET A 85 28.75 -1.80 -6.49
CA MET A 85 29.19 -1.16 -5.24
C MET A 85 28.03 -0.60 -4.41
N SER A 86 28.35 -0.31 -3.15
CA SER A 86 27.49 0.03 -2.01
C SER A 86 26.54 1.20 -2.25
N ILE A 87 25.29 1.01 -1.84
CA ILE A 87 24.26 2.05 -1.79
C ILE A 87 24.26 2.62 -0.36
N TYR A 88 24.44 3.94 -0.28
CA TYR A 88 24.53 4.84 0.89
C TYR A 88 25.87 4.88 1.65
N GLY A 89 26.49 6.07 1.63
CA GLY A 89 26.87 6.83 2.84
C GLY A 89 27.78 6.20 3.90
N GLU A 90 28.38 5.04 3.65
CA GLU A 90 29.32 4.41 4.58
C GLU A 90 30.65 5.17 4.57
N TYR A 91 31.03 5.64 5.76
CA TYR A 91 32.38 6.14 6.03
C TYR A 91 33.40 5.08 5.58
N GLU A 92 34.42 5.54 4.88
CA GLU A 92 35.50 4.72 4.36
C GLU A 92 36.13 3.85 5.46
N GLU A 93 36.04 2.53 5.31
CA GLU A 93 37.20 1.66 5.50
C GLU A 93 37.04 0.41 4.65
N TYR A 94 38.01 0.20 3.77
CA TYR A 94 38.12 -0.94 2.87
C TYR A 94 38.05 -2.26 3.65
N GLU A 95 37.18 -3.20 3.23
CA GLU A 95 37.57 -4.59 2.97
C GLU A 95 36.43 -5.39 2.31
N PHE A 96 36.82 -6.15 1.30
CA PHE A 96 35.98 -6.94 0.40
C PHE A 96 35.64 -8.29 1.06
N ALA A 97 34.36 -8.61 1.30
CA ALA A 97 33.92 -9.97 1.60
C ALA A 97 32.42 -10.17 1.34
N GLY A 98 32.07 -10.99 0.33
CA GLY A 98 30.75 -11.62 0.29
C GLY A 98 30.64 -12.62 1.42
N ARG A 99 29.66 -12.46 2.31
CA ARG A 99 29.42 -13.37 3.43
C ARG A 99 27.93 -13.57 3.66
N SER A 100 27.49 -14.82 3.45
CA SER A 100 26.34 -15.36 4.14
C SER A 100 26.71 -15.54 5.61
N GLY A 101 25.95 -14.94 6.50
CA GLY A 101 26.00 -15.25 7.93
C GLY A 101 27.08 -14.53 8.71
N GLY A 102 26.64 -13.59 9.55
CA GLY A 102 27.16 -13.45 10.90
C GLY A 102 28.65 -13.23 11.05
N ASP A 103 29.23 -12.31 10.31
CA ASP A 103 30.46 -11.64 10.72
C ASP A 103 30.09 -10.38 11.47
N GLY A 104 30.28 -10.43 12.80
CA GLY A 104 29.79 -9.49 13.82
C GLY A 104 30.32 -8.05 13.75
N LYS A 105 30.43 -7.48 12.55
CA LYS A 105 30.76 -6.08 12.26
C LYS A 105 29.70 -5.35 11.44
N THR A 106 28.75 -6.04 10.80
CA THR A 106 27.59 -5.39 10.15
C THR A 106 26.40 -5.38 11.11
N PRO A 107 25.74 -4.23 11.33
CA PRO A 107 24.58 -4.20 12.20
C PRO A 107 23.44 -5.04 11.59
N LEU A 108 22.90 -5.96 12.40
CA LEU A 108 21.78 -6.84 12.04
C LEU A 108 20.55 -6.03 11.57
N LEU A 109 20.42 -4.81 12.11
CA LEU A 109 19.39 -3.83 11.80
C LEU A 109 20.02 -2.61 11.13
N LYS A 110 19.40 -2.13 10.05
CA LYS A 110 19.92 -1.01 9.25
C LYS A 110 19.20 0.29 9.50
N ASN A 111 17.88 0.24 9.70
CA ASN A 111 17.10 1.41 10.00
C ASN A 111 15.85 1.07 10.81
N LEU A 112 15.33 2.12 11.44
CA LEU A 112 13.99 2.20 11.98
C LEU A 112 13.22 3.20 11.14
N GLN A 113 11.96 2.91 10.86
CA GLN A 113 11.11 3.79 10.07
C GLN A 113 9.72 3.92 10.64
N PHE A 114 9.14 5.09 10.40
CA PHE A 114 7.76 5.41 10.68
C PHE A 114 7.13 6.01 9.42
N THR A 115 5.97 5.50 9.04
CA THR A 115 5.14 6.02 7.95
C THR A 115 3.76 6.34 8.49
N TRP A 116 3.25 7.51 8.16
CA TRP A 116 1.84 7.84 8.33
C TRP A 116 1.22 8.14 6.96
N GLN A 117 0.01 7.66 6.73
CA GLN A 117 -0.78 7.95 5.53
C GLN A 117 -2.22 8.24 5.91
N HIS A 118 -2.86 9.09 5.11
CA HIS A 118 -4.27 9.39 5.19
C HIS A 118 -4.86 9.25 3.79
N TYR A 119 -6.06 8.68 3.71
CA TYR A 119 -6.85 8.58 2.49
C TYR A 119 -8.26 9.08 2.78
N SER A 120 -8.83 9.77 1.81
CA SER A 120 -10.20 10.26 1.81
C SER A 120 -10.76 10.11 0.40
N ASP A 121 -11.63 9.14 0.20
CA ASP A 121 -12.15 8.74 -1.10
C ASP A 121 -13.60 8.25 -1.08
N ASP A 122 -14.31 8.48 -2.19
CA ASP A 122 -15.62 7.90 -2.44
C ASP A 122 -15.46 6.53 -3.09
N VAL A 123 -15.98 5.50 -2.44
CA VAL A 123 -15.97 4.11 -2.89
C VAL A 123 -17.22 3.81 -3.69
N LYS A 124 -17.08 3.35 -4.93
CA LYS A 124 -18.20 2.82 -5.71
C LYS A 124 -18.33 1.32 -5.42
N LEU A 125 -19.45 0.95 -4.83
CA LEU A 125 -19.84 -0.43 -4.55
C LEU A 125 -20.96 -0.80 -5.51
N ASP A 126 -20.75 -1.88 -6.27
CA ASP A 126 -21.77 -2.38 -7.16
C ASP A 126 -23.04 -2.75 -6.39
N ASN A 127 -24.19 -2.44 -6.97
CA ASN A 127 -25.53 -2.65 -6.40
C ASN A 127 -25.88 -1.86 -5.12
N PHE A 128 -24.98 -1.02 -4.58
CA PHE A 128 -25.21 -0.27 -3.33
C PHE A 128 -25.01 1.26 -3.44
N GLY A 129 -24.17 1.72 -4.39
CA GLY A 129 -23.95 3.15 -4.64
C GLY A 129 -22.57 3.61 -4.20
N ARG A 130 -22.46 4.84 -3.67
CA ARG A 130 -21.18 5.40 -3.19
C ARG A 130 -21.16 5.51 -1.67
N ALA A 131 -20.02 5.20 -1.08
CA ALA A 131 -19.73 5.42 0.34
C ALA A 131 -18.49 6.32 0.49
N ASP A 132 -18.57 7.35 1.33
CA ASP A 132 -17.41 8.17 1.72
C ASP A 132 -16.56 7.32 2.68
N SER A 133 -15.29 7.15 2.34
CA SER A 133 -14.32 6.37 3.10
C SER A 133 -13.13 7.24 3.45
N ARG A 134 -12.78 7.27 4.73
CA ARG A 134 -11.59 7.95 5.24
C ARG A 134 -10.84 7.02 6.15
N TYR A 135 -9.53 6.93 5.99
CA TYR A 135 -8.73 6.12 6.88
C TYR A 135 -7.29 6.60 6.98
N ASP A 136 -6.73 6.39 8.15
CA ASP A 136 -5.37 6.69 8.55
C ASP A 136 -4.62 5.38 8.81
N LEU A 137 -3.42 5.29 8.25
CA LEU A 137 -2.50 4.18 8.45
C LEU A 137 -1.24 4.71 9.12
N ALA A 138 -0.90 4.14 10.27
CA ALA A 138 0.40 4.36 10.91
C ALA A 138 1.19 3.04 10.85
N MET A 139 2.40 3.07 10.30
CA MET A 139 3.30 1.93 10.17
C MET A 139 4.63 2.24 10.83
N THR A 140 5.13 1.32 11.65
CA THR A 140 6.53 1.30 12.08
C THR A 140 7.20 0.05 11.56
N GLY A 141 8.48 0.12 11.25
CA GLY A 141 9.21 -1.02 10.75
C GLY A 141 10.70 -0.94 10.98
N ILE A 142 11.33 -2.10 10.94
CA ILE A 142 12.77 -2.27 10.97
C ILE A 142 13.19 -3.01 9.72
N THR A 143 14.35 -2.66 9.19
CA THR A 143 14.97 -3.43 8.12
C THR A 143 16.27 -4.04 8.58
N GLY A 144 16.60 -5.19 8.02
CA GLY A 144 17.84 -5.89 8.30
C GLY A 144 18.31 -6.71 7.13
N GLY A 145 19.52 -7.25 7.28
CA GLY A 145 20.16 -8.10 6.30
C GLY A 145 20.62 -7.37 5.04
N ARG A 146 21.88 -7.59 4.67
CA ARG A 146 22.30 -7.63 3.27
C ARG A 146 22.91 -8.99 3.11
N THR A 147 22.40 -9.80 2.20
CA THR A 147 23.18 -10.97 1.79
C THR A 147 23.35 -10.91 0.30
N GLU A 148 24.61 -10.96 -0.10
CA GLU A 148 25.02 -11.01 -1.49
C GLU A 148 25.28 -12.48 -1.83
N PHE A 149 24.42 -13.03 -2.67
CA PHE A 149 24.62 -14.34 -3.26
C PHE A 149 24.78 -14.14 -4.76
N PHE A 150 26.02 -14.24 -5.26
CA PHE A 150 26.37 -13.88 -6.64
C PHE A 150 25.99 -12.41 -6.95
N ASP A 151 25.21 -12.18 -8.02
CA ASP A 151 24.72 -10.87 -8.46
C ASP A 151 23.41 -10.43 -7.76
N VAL A 152 22.96 -11.15 -6.73
CA VAL A 152 21.68 -10.90 -6.04
C VAL A 152 21.90 -10.24 -4.68
N ILE A 153 21.31 -9.07 -4.48
CA ILE A 153 21.25 -8.38 -3.18
C ILE A 153 19.90 -8.64 -2.54
N THR A 154 19.90 -9.22 -1.35
CA THR A 154 18.67 -9.46 -0.58
C THR A 154 18.56 -8.56 0.66
N GLY A 155 17.34 -8.29 1.08
CA GLY A 155 17.03 -7.59 2.32
C GLY A 155 15.66 -7.98 2.85
N TRP A 156 15.45 -7.79 4.16
CA TRP A 156 14.19 -8.08 4.81
C TRP A 156 13.72 -6.90 5.66
N ALA A 157 12.42 -6.85 5.92
CA ALA A 157 11.84 -5.96 6.90
C ALA A 157 10.75 -6.67 7.70
N ALA A 158 10.54 -6.20 8.93
CA ALA A 158 9.38 -6.52 9.73
C ALA A 158 8.69 -5.22 10.11
N TYR A 159 7.36 -5.21 10.08
CA TYR A 159 6.56 -4.03 10.34
C TYR A 159 5.29 -4.35 11.10
N ALA A 160 4.78 -3.34 11.79
CA ALA A 160 3.49 -3.36 12.45
C ALA A 160 2.87 -1.97 12.41
N GLY A 161 1.56 -1.90 12.56
CA GLY A 161 0.85 -0.65 12.43
C GLY A 161 -0.55 -0.65 13.00
N PHE A 162 -1.14 0.53 12.99
CA PHE A 162 -2.51 0.80 13.41
C PHE A 162 -3.29 1.38 12.25
N ILE A 163 -4.59 1.13 12.29
CA ILE A 163 -5.57 1.58 11.31
C ILE A 163 -6.67 2.27 12.08
N ASP A 164 -7.04 3.46 11.62
CA ASP A 164 -8.18 4.23 12.10
C ASP A 164 -8.98 4.62 10.86
N GLY A 165 -10.27 4.31 10.82
CA GLY A 165 -11.06 4.42 9.62
C GLY A 165 -12.50 4.78 9.92
N LYS A 166 -13.13 5.44 8.96
CA LYS A 166 -14.53 5.80 8.98
C LYS A 166 -15.12 5.66 7.59
N GLN A 167 -16.25 4.96 7.51
CA GLN A 167 -17.06 4.90 6.30
C GLN A 167 -18.44 5.46 6.58
N SER A 168 -18.99 6.19 5.61
CA SER A 168 -20.32 6.77 5.76
C SER A 168 -21.12 6.75 4.48
N THR A 169 -22.41 6.50 4.64
CA THR A 169 -23.45 6.59 3.63
C THR A 169 -24.61 7.41 4.20
N SER A 170 -25.68 7.64 3.42
CA SER A 170 -26.84 8.38 3.92
C SER A 170 -27.58 7.71 5.08
N ALA A 171 -27.36 6.41 5.33
CA ALA A 171 -28.13 5.64 6.30
C ALA A 171 -27.27 4.86 7.33
N LEU A 172 -25.96 4.80 7.11
CA LEU A 172 -25.04 3.97 7.88
C LEU A 172 -23.71 4.70 8.03
N GLN A 173 -23.17 4.70 9.24
CA GLN A 173 -21.80 5.08 9.55
C GLN A 173 -21.08 3.87 10.15
N ILE A 174 -19.83 3.63 9.76
CA ILE A 174 -19.01 2.57 10.31
C ILE A 174 -17.68 3.20 10.74
N ASP A 175 -17.37 3.12 12.03
CA ASP A 175 -16.05 3.47 12.56
C ASP A 175 -15.24 2.18 12.71
N GLN A 176 -13.99 2.18 12.26
CA GLN A 176 -13.14 1.01 12.14
C GLN A 176 -11.79 1.27 12.80
N HIS A 177 -11.39 0.40 13.73
CA HIS A 177 -10.14 0.56 14.46
C HIS A 177 -9.42 -0.77 14.58
N GLY A 178 -8.10 -0.76 14.44
CA GLY A 178 -7.34 -1.97 14.68
C GLY A 178 -5.87 -1.88 14.31
N GLY A 179 -5.29 -3.03 14.01
CA GLY A 179 -3.86 -3.13 13.80
C GLY A 179 -3.48 -4.31 12.93
N TYR A 180 -2.24 -4.25 12.43
CA TYR A 180 -1.68 -5.22 11.51
C TYR A 180 -0.19 -5.40 11.73
N ALA A 181 0.33 -6.54 11.27
CA ALA A 181 1.75 -6.80 11.26
C ALA A 181 2.13 -7.63 10.03
N GLY A 182 3.36 -7.46 9.58
CA GLY A 182 3.83 -8.13 8.37
C GLY A 182 5.34 -8.20 8.25
N ILE A 183 5.75 -8.94 7.24
CA ILE A 183 7.13 -9.09 6.83
C ILE A 183 7.27 -8.74 5.36
N PHE A 184 8.46 -8.29 5.00
CA PHE A 184 8.81 -7.90 3.64
C PHE A 184 10.16 -8.49 3.27
N SER A 185 10.34 -8.84 2.01
CA SER A 185 11.61 -9.29 1.44
C SER A 185 11.82 -8.67 0.07
N ARG A 186 13.08 -8.36 -0.23
CA ARG A 186 13.50 -7.79 -1.50
C ARG A 186 14.67 -8.58 -2.07
N PHE A 187 14.67 -8.70 -3.39
CA PHE A 187 15.69 -9.32 -4.21
C PHE A 187 16.00 -8.38 -5.38
N ASN A 188 17.23 -7.88 -5.45
CA ASN A 188 17.69 -7.07 -6.57
C ASN A 188 18.68 -7.87 -7.40
N LEU A 189 18.40 -7.97 -8.70
CA LEU A 189 19.28 -8.57 -9.69
C LEU A 189 19.55 -7.53 -10.77
N LYS A 190 20.66 -6.80 -10.66
CA LYS A 190 21.05 -5.71 -11.58
C LYS A 190 19.93 -4.65 -11.68
N HIS A 191 19.29 -4.56 -12.84
CA HIS A 191 18.19 -3.62 -13.08
C HIS A 191 16.81 -4.18 -12.72
N PHE A 192 16.72 -5.47 -12.41
CA PHE A 192 15.47 -6.13 -12.02
C PHE A 192 15.33 -6.10 -10.49
N ASN A 193 14.16 -5.70 -10.02
CA ASN A 193 13.79 -5.69 -8.61
C ASN A 193 12.59 -6.61 -8.45
N LEU A 194 12.66 -7.51 -7.48
CA LEU A 194 11.57 -8.34 -7.02
C LEU A 194 11.40 -8.11 -5.52
N SER A 195 10.18 -7.80 -5.10
CA SER A 195 9.85 -7.66 -3.69
C SER A 195 8.58 -8.44 -3.38
N ALA A 196 8.46 -8.89 -2.13
CA ALA A 196 7.31 -9.62 -1.65
C ALA A 196 7.02 -9.23 -0.20
N THR A 197 5.75 -9.22 0.17
CA THR A 197 5.30 -8.98 1.54
C THR A 197 4.11 -9.86 1.86
N ILE A 198 4.02 -10.25 3.13
CA ILE A 198 2.88 -10.95 3.70
C ILE A 198 2.54 -10.24 5.00
N ASN A 199 1.27 -10.01 5.25
CA ASN A 199 0.78 -9.42 6.48
C ASN A 199 -0.59 -9.99 6.85
N GLY A 200 -1.06 -9.62 8.04
CA GLY A 200 -2.44 -9.77 8.43
C GLY A 200 -2.77 -8.81 9.57
N GLY A 201 -4.06 -8.72 9.89
CA GLY A 201 -4.53 -7.83 10.93
C GLY A 201 -5.97 -8.10 11.34
N VAL A 202 -6.44 -7.28 12.27
CA VAL A 202 -7.78 -7.32 12.83
C VAL A 202 -8.32 -5.90 12.94
N LEU A 203 -9.59 -5.69 12.57
CA LEU A 203 -10.35 -4.46 12.75
C LEU A 203 -11.62 -4.74 13.56
N THR A 204 -11.83 -3.98 14.63
CA THR A 204 -13.14 -3.86 15.28
C THR A 204 -13.94 -2.77 14.59
N ASN A 205 -15.23 -3.01 14.37
CA ASN A 205 -16.10 -2.13 13.61
C ASN A 205 -17.34 -1.83 14.45
N ASP A 206 -17.64 -0.55 14.57
CA ASP A 206 -18.85 -0.04 15.23
C ASP A 206 -19.71 0.59 14.13
N ALA A 207 -20.87 -0.02 13.84
CA ALA A 207 -21.76 0.37 12.77
C ALA A 207 -23.03 1.03 13.32
N ASP A 208 -23.14 2.35 13.15
CA ASP A 208 -24.26 3.17 13.61
C ASP A 208 -25.29 3.40 12.50
N PHE A 209 -26.56 3.17 12.82
CA PHE A 209 -27.70 3.41 11.93
C PHE A 209 -28.93 3.88 12.71
N ALA A 210 -30.00 4.26 12.00
CA ALA A 210 -31.17 4.89 12.63
C ALA A 210 -31.89 4.02 13.69
N LEU A 211 -31.71 2.70 13.65
CA LEU A 211 -32.39 1.74 14.52
C LEU A 211 -31.51 1.23 15.68
N GLY A 212 -30.21 1.52 15.68
CA GLY A 212 -29.27 1.01 16.67
C GLY A 212 -27.82 1.05 16.20
N SER A 213 -26.98 0.31 16.92
CA SER A 213 -25.55 0.16 16.63
C SER A 213 -25.18 -1.31 16.67
N ASP A 214 -24.41 -1.77 15.69
CA ASP A 214 -23.92 -3.15 15.57
C ASP A 214 -22.40 -3.20 15.67
N ASN A 215 -21.89 -4.18 16.42
CA ASN A 215 -20.45 -4.34 16.63
C ASN A 215 -19.99 -5.70 16.11
N TYR A 216 -18.95 -5.69 15.28
CA TYR A 216 -18.38 -6.91 14.71
C TYR A 216 -16.88 -6.76 14.45
N THR A 217 -16.20 -7.89 14.39
CA THR A 217 -14.76 -7.94 14.13
C THR A 217 -14.52 -8.52 12.75
N ASN A 218 -13.59 -7.91 12.04
CA ASN A 218 -13.04 -8.45 10.80
C ASN A 218 -11.58 -8.81 11.01
N MET A 219 -11.14 -9.89 10.38
CA MET A 219 -9.73 -10.22 10.25
C MET A 219 -9.37 -10.41 8.80
N TRP A 220 -8.10 -10.17 8.47
CA TRP A 220 -7.61 -10.42 7.13
C TRP A 220 -6.17 -10.90 7.14
N ALA A 221 -5.83 -11.59 6.06
CA ALA A 221 -4.47 -11.93 5.71
C ALA A 221 -4.26 -11.62 4.24
N GLY A 222 -3.07 -11.16 3.88
CA GLY A 222 -2.75 -10.93 2.48
C GLY A 222 -1.28 -11.00 2.18
N ALA A 223 -1.01 -11.21 0.90
CA ALA A 223 0.32 -11.30 0.35
C ALA A 223 0.38 -10.55 -0.96
N ALA A 224 1.50 -9.88 -1.22
CA ALA A 224 1.75 -9.26 -2.52
C ALA A 224 3.20 -9.44 -2.96
N ALA A 225 3.39 -9.46 -4.27
CA ALA A 225 4.68 -9.44 -4.92
C ALA A 225 4.74 -8.31 -5.95
N ASN A 226 5.89 -7.67 -6.08
CA ASN A 226 6.14 -6.63 -7.07
C ASN A 226 7.39 -6.96 -7.86
N ALA A 227 7.29 -6.89 -9.18
CA ALA A 227 8.41 -7.05 -10.09
C ALA A 227 8.56 -5.77 -10.92
N SER A 228 9.77 -5.19 -10.95
CA SER A 228 10.04 -3.97 -11.70
C SER A 228 11.41 -3.97 -12.36
N ILE A 229 11.53 -3.23 -13.46
CA ILE A 229 12.80 -3.05 -14.18
C ILE A 229 13.15 -1.58 -14.17
N ASN A 230 14.38 -1.26 -13.75
CA ASN A 230 14.87 0.10 -13.73
C ASN A 230 15.60 0.43 -15.04
N ILE A 231 15.00 1.31 -15.83
CA ILE A 231 15.51 1.83 -17.10
C ILE A 231 16.16 3.19 -16.80
N ILE A 232 17.49 3.22 -16.79
CA ILE A 232 18.27 4.44 -16.59
C ILE A 232 18.31 5.19 -17.93
N LEU A 233 17.76 6.41 -17.94
CA LEU A 233 17.75 7.25 -19.14
C LEU A 233 18.91 8.25 -19.13
N ASP A 234 19.23 8.79 -17.96
CA ASP A 234 20.42 9.61 -17.70
C ASP A 234 20.85 9.48 -16.24
N ASP A 235 21.95 10.15 -15.86
CA ASP A 235 22.54 10.11 -14.51
C ASP A 235 21.61 10.64 -13.40
N THR A 236 20.51 11.29 -13.77
CA THR A 236 19.54 11.91 -12.86
C THR A 236 18.14 11.37 -13.02
N PHE A 237 17.84 10.60 -14.07
CA PHE A 237 16.48 10.20 -14.42
C PHE A 237 16.39 8.73 -14.78
N SER A 238 15.44 8.05 -14.13
CA SER A 238 15.10 6.67 -14.44
C SER A 238 13.60 6.45 -14.55
N LEU A 239 13.23 5.48 -15.38
CA LEU A 239 11.88 4.95 -15.48
C LEU A 239 11.86 3.54 -14.92
N GLN A 240 10.86 3.25 -14.11
CA GLN A 240 10.67 1.95 -13.50
C GLN A 240 9.25 1.44 -13.81
N PRO A 241 9.05 0.80 -14.97
CA PRO A 241 7.88 -0.03 -15.19
C PRO A 241 7.91 -1.25 -14.28
N GLY A 242 6.73 -1.64 -13.79
CA GLY A 242 6.58 -2.82 -12.95
C GLY A 242 5.14 -3.30 -12.89
N VAL A 243 4.95 -4.42 -12.19
CA VAL A 243 3.65 -4.97 -11.88
C VAL A 243 3.66 -5.47 -10.45
N GLN A 244 2.67 -5.03 -9.68
CA GLN A 244 2.33 -5.57 -8.38
C GLN A 244 1.18 -6.55 -8.55
N VAL A 245 1.24 -7.69 -7.87
CA VAL A 245 0.15 -8.64 -7.76
C VAL A 245 -0.08 -8.93 -6.29
N GLY A 246 -1.33 -9.10 -5.90
CA GLY A 246 -1.70 -9.31 -4.50
C GLY A 246 -2.89 -10.22 -4.36
N TYR A 247 -3.00 -10.83 -3.20
CA TYR A 247 -4.17 -11.57 -2.76
C TYR A 247 -4.46 -11.22 -1.31
N THR A 248 -5.73 -10.96 -1.03
CA THR A 248 -6.25 -10.66 0.29
C THR A 248 -7.41 -11.59 0.57
N TRP A 249 -7.41 -12.22 1.73
CA TRP A 249 -8.53 -12.96 2.27
C TRP A 249 -9.03 -12.26 3.53
N ILE A 250 -10.35 -12.13 3.63
CA ILE A 250 -11.04 -11.36 4.67
C ILE A 250 -12.15 -12.24 5.24
N GLU A 251 -12.17 -12.37 6.55
CA GLU A 251 -13.23 -13.05 7.30
C GLU A 251 -13.87 -12.06 8.26
N SER A 252 -15.17 -12.22 8.46
CA SER A 252 -15.94 -11.42 9.41
C SER A 252 -16.71 -12.29 10.37
N ASP A 253 -16.75 -11.88 11.62
CA ASP A 253 -17.57 -12.54 12.62
C ASP A 253 -19.07 -12.38 12.29
N SER A 254 -19.83 -13.45 12.49
CA SER A 254 -21.30 -13.37 12.49
C SER A 254 -21.79 -12.62 13.73
N TYR A 255 -22.81 -11.79 13.58
CA TYR A 255 -23.36 -10.99 14.69
C TYR A 255 -24.89 -10.94 14.64
N ALA A 256 -25.51 -10.76 15.81
CA ALA A 256 -26.92 -10.43 15.92
C ALA A 256 -27.06 -8.90 15.85
N SER A 257 -27.76 -8.42 14.84
CA SER A 257 -28.04 -6.99 14.67
C SER A 257 -28.91 -6.45 15.81
N ALA A 258 -28.90 -5.13 15.98
CA ALA A 258 -29.74 -4.42 16.96
C ALA A 258 -31.25 -4.62 16.71
N THR A 259 -31.63 -5.01 15.49
CA THR A 259 -33.01 -5.37 15.13
C THR A 259 -33.36 -6.83 15.47
N GLY A 260 -32.38 -7.64 15.90
CA GLY A 260 -32.54 -9.04 16.31
C GLY A 260 -32.34 -10.05 15.18
N ASP A 261 -31.89 -9.61 14.00
CA ASP A 261 -31.61 -10.46 12.85
C ASP A 261 -30.18 -11.01 12.91
N ASP A 262 -30.00 -12.30 12.60
CA ASP A 262 -28.68 -12.93 12.50
C ASP A 262 -28.05 -12.58 11.15
N VAL A 263 -26.90 -11.89 11.20
CA VAL A 263 -26.15 -11.44 10.03
C VAL A 263 -24.83 -12.21 9.94
N SER A 264 -24.59 -12.80 8.77
CA SER A 264 -23.36 -13.55 8.46
C SER A 264 -22.88 -13.24 7.06
N ASN A 265 -21.57 -13.16 6.86
CA ASN A 265 -20.96 -13.03 5.54
C ASN A 265 -20.06 -14.23 5.27
N SER A 266 -20.04 -14.71 4.02
CA SER A 266 -18.97 -15.62 3.59
C SER A 266 -17.65 -14.86 3.48
N ASP A 267 -16.54 -15.58 3.60
CA ASP A 267 -15.21 -15.00 3.41
C ASP A 267 -15.10 -14.29 2.04
N LEU A 268 -14.36 -13.19 2.01
CA LEU A 268 -14.08 -12.45 0.78
C LEU A 268 -12.63 -12.66 0.38
N GLY A 269 -12.42 -13.24 -0.80
CA GLY A 269 -11.15 -13.28 -1.50
C GLY A 269 -11.04 -12.13 -2.50
N VAL A 270 -9.92 -11.43 -2.49
CA VAL A 270 -9.63 -10.35 -3.45
C VAL A 270 -8.27 -10.59 -4.07
N PHE A 271 -8.26 -10.80 -5.38
CA PHE A 271 -7.04 -10.84 -6.18
C PHE A 271 -6.84 -9.50 -6.89
N GLU A 272 -5.64 -8.96 -6.82
CA GLU A 272 -5.28 -7.69 -7.46
C GLU A 272 -4.12 -7.83 -8.43
N VAL A 273 -4.19 -7.10 -9.54
CA VAL A 273 -3.10 -6.90 -10.48
C VAL A 273 -2.96 -5.42 -10.76
N ALA A 274 -1.79 -4.87 -10.45
CA ALA A 274 -1.50 -3.45 -10.55
C ALA A 274 -0.25 -3.18 -11.40
N PRO A 275 -0.36 -3.10 -12.74
CA PRO A 275 0.70 -2.53 -13.55
C PRO A 275 0.96 -1.07 -13.15
N ALA A 276 2.24 -0.71 -13.05
CA ALA A 276 2.68 0.60 -12.60
C ALA A 276 3.87 1.13 -13.41
N LEU A 277 3.99 2.45 -13.45
CA LEU A 277 5.15 3.16 -13.97
C LEU A 277 5.56 4.23 -12.98
N HIS A 278 6.84 4.22 -12.61
CA HIS A 278 7.45 5.28 -11.80
C HIS A 278 8.49 6.04 -12.62
N ALA A 279 8.47 7.35 -12.55
CA ALA A 279 9.48 8.24 -13.10
C ALA A 279 10.24 8.90 -11.95
N ILE A 280 11.52 8.58 -11.80
CA ILE A 280 12.34 8.97 -10.66
C ILE A 280 13.38 9.97 -11.13
N LYS A 281 13.49 11.11 -10.45
CA LYS A 281 14.42 12.18 -10.80
C LYS A 281 15.22 12.66 -9.59
N HIS A 282 16.54 12.75 -9.72
CA HIS A 282 17.39 13.52 -8.82
C HIS A 282 17.27 15.01 -9.18
N ILE A 283 16.72 15.81 -8.27
CA ILE A 283 16.41 17.24 -8.49
C ILE A 283 17.59 18.13 -8.08
N GLY A 284 18.54 17.58 -7.31
CA GLY A 284 19.75 18.27 -6.83
C GLY A 284 19.74 18.48 -5.32
N SER A 285 20.91 18.75 -4.74
CA SER A 285 21.08 18.97 -3.29
C SER A 285 20.51 17.83 -2.42
N GLY A 286 20.60 16.59 -2.90
CA GLY A 286 20.13 15.39 -2.21
C GLY A 286 18.61 15.17 -2.26
N TRP A 287 17.87 15.93 -3.07
CA TRP A 287 16.44 15.74 -3.29
C TRP A 287 16.16 14.75 -4.44
N PHE A 288 15.25 13.83 -4.19
CA PHE A 288 14.70 12.92 -5.19
C PHE A 288 13.20 13.16 -5.31
N GLY A 289 12.72 13.30 -6.54
CA GLY A 289 11.30 13.35 -6.85
C GLY A 289 10.87 12.11 -7.60
N THR A 290 9.67 11.64 -7.33
CA THR A 290 9.07 10.54 -8.08
C THR A 290 7.66 10.90 -8.49
N ALA A 291 7.35 10.73 -9.77
CA ALA A 291 5.97 10.68 -10.25
C ALA A 291 5.60 9.22 -10.51
N HIS A 292 4.36 8.84 -10.24
CA HIS A 292 3.91 7.48 -10.47
C HIS A 292 2.46 7.40 -10.94
N VAL A 293 2.17 6.34 -11.67
CA VAL A 293 0.83 5.92 -12.05
C VAL A 293 0.73 4.41 -11.92
N ARG A 294 -0.38 3.92 -11.40
CA ARG A 294 -0.75 2.50 -11.38
C ARG A 294 -2.24 2.33 -11.69
N TYR A 295 -2.59 1.25 -12.36
CA TYR A 295 -3.97 0.84 -12.57
C TYR A 295 -4.21 -0.40 -11.72
N VAL A 296 -5.15 -0.38 -10.79
CA VAL A 296 -5.45 -1.48 -9.88
C VAL A 296 -6.68 -2.23 -10.40
N ALA A 297 -6.45 -3.41 -10.95
CA ALA A 297 -7.49 -4.34 -11.33
C ALA A 297 -7.80 -5.28 -10.15
N MET A 298 -9.02 -5.22 -9.63
CA MET A 298 -9.50 -6.06 -8.52
C MET A 298 -10.46 -7.12 -9.05
N MET A 299 -10.33 -8.33 -8.52
CA MET A 299 -11.19 -9.47 -8.83
C MET A 299 -11.60 -10.09 -7.51
N THR A 300 -12.90 -10.08 -7.23
CA THR A 300 -13.48 -10.54 -5.97
C THR A 300 -14.10 -11.92 -6.14
N ASP A 301 -14.02 -12.74 -5.09
CA ASP A 301 -14.69 -14.03 -4.97
C ASP A 301 -15.22 -14.18 -3.53
N GLY A 302 -16.47 -14.63 -3.37
CA GLY A 302 -17.15 -14.67 -2.06
C GLY A 302 -17.62 -13.31 -1.55
N GLY A 303 -17.80 -13.18 -0.23
CA GLY A 303 -18.37 -11.98 0.40
C GLY A 303 -19.90 -11.92 0.40
N ASP A 304 -20.55 -13.07 0.18
CA ASP A 304 -22.01 -13.19 0.12
C ASP A 304 -22.63 -12.87 1.49
N LEU A 305 -23.64 -12.01 1.49
CA LEU A 305 -24.37 -11.61 2.69
C LEU A 305 -25.57 -12.54 2.89
N SER A 306 -25.68 -13.14 4.07
CA SER A 306 -26.88 -13.87 4.51
C SER A 306 -27.47 -13.21 5.75
N VAL A 307 -28.77 -12.90 5.69
CA VAL A 307 -29.56 -12.40 6.83
C VAL A 307 -30.68 -13.39 7.10
N ASN A 308 -30.75 -13.95 8.31
CA ASN A 308 -31.73 -14.97 8.67
C ASN A 308 -31.83 -16.12 7.64
N ALA A 309 -30.67 -16.59 7.15
CA ALA A 309 -30.55 -17.63 6.11
C ALA A 309 -31.16 -17.27 4.74
N THR A 310 -31.25 -15.98 4.42
CA THR A 310 -31.61 -15.47 3.10
C THR A 310 -30.40 -14.77 2.48
N ASP A 311 -30.00 -15.20 1.29
CA ASP A 311 -28.83 -14.66 0.57
C ASP A 311 -29.14 -13.35 -0.16
N PHE A 312 -28.20 -12.41 -0.10
CA PHE A 312 -28.25 -11.09 -0.74
C PHE A 312 -27.09 -10.92 -1.73
N ALA A 313 -27.25 -9.94 -2.63
CA ALA A 313 -26.23 -9.63 -3.62
C ALA A 313 -24.91 -9.21 -2.97
N THR A 314 -23.82 -9.77 -3.51
CA THR A 314 -22.43 -9.46 -3.16
C THR A 314 -22.08 -8.02 -3.52
N LEU A 315 -21.24 -7.40 -2.69
CA LEU A 315 -20.67 -6.07 -2.96
C LEU A 315 -19.29 -6.25 -3.58
N GLU A 316 -19.12 -5.76 -4.79
CA GLU A 316 -17.83 -5.76 -5.50
C GLU A 316 -17.28 -4.34 -5.60
N SER A 317 -15.98 -4.21 -5.37
CA SER A 317 -15.25 -2.96 -5.56
C SER A 317 -14.76 -2.83 -7.00
N ASP A 318 -15.04 -1.68 -7.61
CA ASP A 318 -14.61 -1.35 -8.95
C ASP A 318 -13.08 -1.12 -9.04
N ASN A 319 -12.53 -1.41 -10.22
CA ASN A 319 -11.15 -1.06 -10.57
C ASN A 319 -10.90 0.46 -10.47
N PHE A 320 -9.68 0.86 -10.10
CA PHE A 320 -9.31 2.26 -10.01
C PHE A 320 -7.90 2.53 -10.55
N THR A 321 -7.63 3.78 -10.89
CA THR A 321 -6.30 4.27 -11.24
C THR A 321 -5.80 5.15 -10.12
N GLU A 322 -4.54 5.00 -9.74
CA GLU A 322 -3.87 5.85 -8.78
C GLU A 322 -2.68 6.54 -9.44
N TYR A 323 -2.53 7.83 -9.20
CA TYR A 323 -1.38 8.60 -9.62
C TYR A 323 -0.91 9.49 -8.49
N GLY A 324 0.39 9.72 -8.43
CA GLY A 324 0.96 10.45 -7.32
C GLY A 324 2.35 11.01 -7.55
N LEU A 325 2.72 11.87 -6.61
CA LEU A 325 3.99 12.56 -6.53
C LEU A 325 4.60 12.32 -5.16
N SER A 326 5.88 11.99 -5.13
CA SER A 326 6.65 11.81 -3.91
C SER A 326 7.91 12.67 -3.97
N LEU A 327 8.29 13.24 -2.83
CA LEU A 327 9.57 13.93 -2.64
C LEU A 327 10.30 13.28 -1.48
N GLU A 328 11.60 13.06 -1.63
CA GLU A 328 12.46 12.46 -0.63
C GLU A 328 13.75 13.28 -0.47
N LYS A 329 14.22 13.37 0.78
CA LYS A 329 15.51 13.97 1.13
C LYS A 329 16.20 13.19 2.24
N THR A 330 17.50 12.99 2.08
CA THR A 330 18.36 12.52 3.17
C THR A 330 19.11 13.69 3.81
N VAL A 331 19.04 13.80 5.14
CA VAL A 331 19.75 14.79 5.96
C VAL A 331 20.45 14.06 7.10
N GLY A 332 21.77 13.90 6.98
CA GLY A 332 22.55 13.11 7.92
C GLY A 332 22.04 11.66 7.97
N ARG A 333 21.62 11.21 9.16
CA ARG A 333 21.07 9.87 9.38
C ARG A 333 19.56 9.75 9.14
N LEU A 334 18.89 10.85 8.80
CA LEU A 334 17.45 10.86 8.56
C LEU A 334 17.17 10.87 7.07
N ASN A 335 16.26 10.01 6.64
CA ASN A 335 15.63 10.07 5.35
C ASN A 335 14.15 10.42 5.56
N LEU A 336 13.72 11.50 4.90
CA LEU A 336 12.39 12.08 5.02
C LEU A 336 11.74 12.03 3.65
N SER A 337 10.50 11.55 3.57
CA SER A 337 9.72 11.64 2.35
C SER A 337 8.27 12.04 2.62
N GLY A 338 7.68 12.67 1.61
CA GLY A 338 6.27 13.01 1.57
C GLY A 338 5.68 12.57 0.24
N THR A 339 4.46 12.04 0.27
CA THR A 339 3.74 11.57 -0.91
C THR A 339 2.34 12.14 -0.95
N LEU A 340 1.87 12.48 -2.15
CA LEU A 340 0.49 12.86 -2.45
C LEU A 340 0.00 11.95 -3.58
N VAL A 341 -1.18 11.37 -3.43
CA VAL A 341 -1.81 10.50 -4.41
C VAL A 341 -3.26 10.92 -4.66
N ARG A 342 -3.75 10.55 -5.82
CA ARG A 342 -5.12 10.75 -6.28
C ARG A 342 -5.59 9.46 -6.93
N ARG A 343 -6.80 9.03 -6.58
CA ARG A 343 -7.47 7.85 -7.12
C ARG A 343 -8.67 8.26 -7.96
N ASP A 344 -8.86 7.58 -9.09
CA ASP A 344 -9.99 7.76 -10.01
C ASP A 344 -10.60 6.40 -10.41
N GLY A 345 -11.91 6.36 -10.63
CA GLY A 345 -12.65 5.16 -11.08
C GLY A 345 -13.53 4.59 -9.98
N GLY A 346 -13.27 3.34 -9.58
CA GLY A 346 -13.94 2.68 -8.48
C GLY A 346 -13.72 3.33 -7.11
N ARG A 347 -12.61 4.06 -6.98
CA ARG A 347 -12.38 4.98 -5.88
C ARG A 347 -12.05 6.35 -6.43
N ASP A 348 -12.65 7.37 -5.82
CA ASP A 348 -12.49 8.76 -6.21
C ASP A 348 -12.12 9.59 -4.99
N GLY A 349 -10.84 9.84 -4.79
CA GLY A 349 -10.40 10.74 -3.73
C GLY A 349 -8.92 11.02 -3.68
N TRP A 350 -8.47 11.61 -2.58
CA TRP A 350 -7.08 12.00 -2.35
C TRP A 350 -6.49 11.22 -1.19
N GLY A 351 -5.20 10.95 -1.29
CA GLY A 351 -4.43 10.41 -0.19
C GLY A 351 -3.05 11.01 -0.14
N GLY A 352 -2.33 10.76 0.94
CA GLY A 352 -0.98 11.22 1.08
C GLY A 352 -0.40 10.82 2.41
N GLY A 353 0.89 11.09 2.60
CA GLY A 353 1.56 10.66 3.80
C GLY A 353 2.98 11.14 3.91
N LEU A 354 3.57 10.84 5.07
CA LEU A 354 4.93 11.17 5.43
C LEU A 354 5.64 9.90 5.89
N ASN A 355 6.91 9.79 5.53
CA ASN A 355 7.79 8.76 6.03
C ASN A 355 9.07 9.38 6.62
N VAL A 356 9.47 8.84 7.76
CA VAL A 356 10.71 9.18 8.45
C VAL A 356 11.47 7.88 8.69
N LYS A 357 12.70 7.82 8.20
CA LYS A 357 13.59 6.66 8.32
C LYS A 357 14.90 7.10 8.96
N TYR A 358 15.25 6.49 10.08
CA TYR A 358 16.50 6.72 10.79
C TYR A 358 17.48 5.58 10.50
N ILE A 359 18.64 5.93 9.95
CA ILE A 359 19.69 5.01 9.52
C ILE A 359 20.75 4.91 10.63
N PHE A 360 21.10 3.68 11.02
CA PHE A 360 21.99 3.40 12.16
C PHE A 360 23.46 3.65 11.86
#